data_AF-A0A7J4PXV4-F1
#
_entry.id   AF-A0A7J4PXV4-F1
#
_cell.length_a   1.000
_cell.length_b   1.000
_cell.length_c   1.000
_cell.angle_alpha   90.00
_cell.angle_beta   90.00
_cell.angle_gamma   90.00
#
_symmetry.space_group_name_H-M   'P 1'
#
loop_
_entity.id
_entity.type
_entity.pdbx_description
1 polymer ?
#
loop_
_entity_poly.entity_id
_entity_poly.type
_entity_poly.pdbx_seq_one_letter_code
_entity_poly.pdbx_strand_id
1 'polypeptide(L)'
;VAELPTLVTPNSEKVTEKANWIKSKFLNYTYDKDFYDASMMAFGFVNDETEDVVLPLQFWISPDEVITFMMGDIMDKAILLCSLLIKLGNPSARVFVKMDDSARRVFVYHEFGSKFHVLECGKEKREFNSRDDVLQSLQFNEDTVAYEFNNQMYADLY
;
A
#
# COMPACT_ATOMS: atom_id res chain seq x y z
N VAL A 1 -9.40 3.87 15.96
CA VAL A 1 -9.72 2.71 15.10
C VAL A 1 -8.68 1.62 15.37
N ALA A 2 -9.00 0.59 16.17
CA ALA A 2 -8.00 -0.34 16.71
C ALA A 2 -7.64 -1.53 15.79
N GLU A 3 -8.41 -1.75 14.71
CA GLU A 3 -8.31 -2.96 13.89
C GLU A 3 -7.68 -2.74 12.51
N LEU A 4 -7.49 -1.48 12.07
CA LEU A 4 -6.89 -1.20 10.75
C LEU A 4 -5.48 -1.80 10.58
N PRO A 5 -4.57 -1.70 11.57
CA PRO A 5 -3.27 -2.37 11.50
C PRO A 5 -3.36 -3.88 11.31
N THR A 6 -4.40 -4.54 11.82
CA THR A 6 -4.52 -6.01 11.73
C THR A 6 -4.85 -6.50 10.34
N LEU A 7 -5.30 -5.61 9.44
CA LEU A 7 -5.58 -5.92 8.04
C LEU A 7 -4.30 -6.06 7.21
N VAL A 8 -3.22 -5.39 7.63
CA VAL A 8 -1.93 -5.47 6.95
C VAL A 8 -1.20 -6.73 7.43
N THR A 9 -1.25 -7.80 6.64
CA THR A 9 -0.74 -9.13 7.02
C THR A 9 0.50 -9.53 6.21
N PRO A 10 1.68 -8.91 6.44
CA PRO A 10 2.89 -9.19 5.64
C PRO A 10 3.41 -10.63 5.78
N ASN A 11 2.98 -11.34 6.81
CA ASN A 11 3.42 -12.70 7.12
C ASN A 11 2.36 -13.78 6.83
N SER A 12 1.25 -13.42 6.17
CA SER A 12 0.31 -14.43 5.70
C SER A 12 0.93 -15.29 4.60
N GLU A 13 0.33 -16.45 4.34
CA GLU A 13 0.88 -17.47 3.44
C GLU A 13 0.99 -16.93 2.03
N LYS A 14 -0.11 -16.41 1.46
CA LYS A 14 -0.12 -15.92 0.06
C LYS A 14 0.75 -14.69 -0.14
N VAL A 15 0.78 -13.77 0.82
CA VAL A 15 1.69 -12.61 0.77
C VAL A 15 3.15 -13.05 0.81
N THR A 16 3.48 -14.03 1.65
CA THR A 16 4.83 -14.60 1.73
C THR A 16 5.22 -15.29 0.41
N GLU A 17 4.34 -16.13 -0.15
CA GLU A 17 4.53 -16.80 -1.44
C GLU A 17 4.77 -15.79 -2.56
N LYS A 18 3.91 -14.77 -2.67
CA LYS A 18 4.02 -13.74 -3.71
C LYS A 18 5.28 -12.91 -3.56
N ALA A 19 5.63 -12.48 -2.35
CA ALA A 19 6.87 -11.75 -2.10
C ALA A 19 8.13 -12.59 -2.43
N ASN A 20 8.12 -13.88 -2.09
CA ASN A 20 9.21 -14.79 -2.46
C ASN A 20 9.31 -14.99 -3.97
N TRP A 21 8.18 -15.09 -4.67
CA TRP A 21 8.15 -15.13 -6.13
C TRP A 21 8.75 -13.86 -6.75
N ILE A 22 8.41 -12.68 -6.23
CA ILE A 22 9.02 -11.41 -6.68
C ILE A 22 10.54 -11.44 -6.42
N LYS A 23 10.99 -11.80 -5.21
CA LYS A 23 12.41 -11.89 -4.86
C LYS A 23 13.18 -12.86 -5.75
N SER A 24 12.55 -13.96 -6.19
CA SER A 24 13.17 -14.96 -7.08
C SER A 24 13.46 -14.44 -8.50
N LYS A 25 12.95 -13.26 -8.87
CA LYS A 25 13.29 -12.58 -10.13
C LYS A 25 14.66 -11.91 -10.10
N PHE A 26 15.25 -11.81 -8.91
CA PHE A 26 16.58 -11.26 -8.68
C PHE A 26 17.54 -12.41 -8.34
N LEU A 27 18.77 -12.36 -8.87
CA LEU A 27 19.75 -13.44 -8.67
C LEU A 27 20.03 -13.67 -7.17
N ASN A 28 20.20 -12.59 -6.41
CA ASN A 28 20.39 -12.59 -4.96
C ASN A 28 19.78 -11.30 -4.40
N TYR A 29 18.48 -11.30 -4.12
CA TYR A 29 17.78 -10.11 -3.65
C TYR A 29 18.45 -9.48 -2.42
N THR A 30 18.78 -8.20 -2.54
CA THR A 30 19.28 -7.33 -1.48
C THR A 30 18.43 -6.07 -1.43
N TYR A 31 18.04 -5.66 -0.22
CA TYR A 31 17.14 -4.52 -0.05
C TYR A 31 17.69 -3.25 -0.72
N ASP A 32 18.94 -2.89 -0.49
CA ASP A 32 19.52 -1.63 -0.97
C ASP A 32 19.61 -1.52 -2.51
N LYS A 33 19.67 -2.64 -3.21
CA LYS A 33 19.81 -2.67 -4.68
C LYS A 33 18.50 -2.97 -5.38
N ASP A 34 17.75 -3.93 -4.85
CA ASP A 34 16.68 -4.59 -5.59
C ASP A 34 15.29 -4.18 -5.10
N PHE A 35 15.17 -3.54 -3.92
CA PHE A 35 13.86 -3.24 -3.34
C PHE A 35 13.02 -2.32 -4.23
N TYR A 36 13.59 -1.28 -4.84
CA TYR A 36 12.82 -0.38 -5.70
C TYR A 36 12.18 -1.13 -6.86
N ASP A 37 12.96 -1.92 -7.61
CA ASP A 37 12.42 -2.71 -8.72
C ASP A 37 11.42 -3.76 -8.23
N ALA A 38 11.69 -4.43 -7.11
CA ALA A 38 10.75 -5.38 -6.50
C ALA A 38 9.45 -4.71 -6.05
N SER A 39 9.51 -3.48 -5.54
CA SER A 39 8.35 -2.68 -5.16
C SER A 39 7.52 -2.29 -6.38
N MET A 40 8.15 -1.98 -7.51
CA MET A 40 7.48 -1.71 -8.77
C MET A 40 6.81 -2.97 -9.34
N MET A 41 7.44 -4.14 -9.19
CA MET A 41 6.81 -5.42 -9.53
C MET A 41 5.60 -5.71 -8.65
N ALA A 42 5.69 -5.45 -7.34
CA ALA A 42 4.55 -5.60 -6.43
C ALA A 42 3.41 -4.63 -6.79
N PHE A 43 3.74 -3.38 -7.10
CA PHE A 43 2.77 -2.39 -7.53
C PHE A 43 2.10 -2.78 -8.85
N GLY A 44 2.87 -3.20 -9.86
CA GLY A 44 2.32 -3.68 -11.13
C GLY A 44 1.41 -4.89 -10.95
N PHE A 45 1.80 -5.87 -10.11
CA PHE A 45 0.94 -7.00 -9.76
C PHE A 45 -0.41 -6.53 -9.18
N VAL A 46 -0.39 -5.65 -8.19
CA VAL A 46 -1.62 -5.16 -7.57
C VAL A 46 -2.43 -4.28 -8.53
N ASN A 47 -1.78 -3.39 -9.28
CA ASN A 47 -2.45 -2.42 -10.13
C ASN A 47 -3.06 -3.06 -11.39
N ASP A 48 -2.32 -3.97 -12.03
CA ASP A 48 -2.63 -4.45 -13.37
C ASP A 48 -3.28 -5.84 -13.36
N GLU A 49 -2.98 -6.67 -12.36
CA GLU A 49 -3.49 -8.06 -12.31
C GLU A 49 -4.69 -8.24 -11.37
N THR A 50 -5.00 -7.26 -10.50
CA THR A 50 -6.19 -7.35 -9.63
C THR A 50 -7.32 -6.49 -10.16
N GLU A 51 -8.52 -7.07 -10.33
CA GLU A 51 -9.68 -6.37 -10.83
C GLU A 51 -10.30 -5.45 -9.76
N ASP A 52 -10.77 -4.28 -10.19
CA ASP A 52 -11.56 -3.41 -9.32
C ASP A 52 -12.97 -4.01 -9.14
N VAL A 53 -13.36 -4.25 -7.89
CA VAL A 53 -14.71 -4.68 -7.56
C VAL A 53 -15.37 -3.71 -6.60
N VAL A 54 -16.63 -3.39 -6.85
CA VAL A 54 -17.49 -2.63 -5.93
C VAL A 54 -18.46 -3.61 -5.30
N LEU A 55 -18.18 -4.00 -4.06
CA LEU A 55 -19.08 -4.88 -3.31
C LEU A 55 -20.24 -4.08 -2.72
N PRO A 56 -21.47 -4.63 -2.71
CA PRO A 56 -22.65 -3.95 -2.17
C PRO A 56 -22.62 -3.80 -0.64
N LEU A 57 -21.73 -4.52 0.04
CA LEU A 57 -21.40 -4.36 1.45
C LEU A 57 -19.92 -4.02 1.57
N GLN A 58 -19.61 -3.00 2.36
CA GLN A 58 -18.24 -2.54 2.56
C GLN A 58 -17.56 -3.46 3.59
N PHE A 59 -17.02 -4.57 3.09
CA PHE A 59 -16.21 -5.50 3.87
C PHE A 59 -14.83 -5.55 3.24
N TRP A 60 -13.79 -5.26 4.02
CA TRP A 60 -12.42 -5.43 3.54
C TRP A 60 -12.10 -6.92 3.53
N ILE A 61 -11.57 -7.37 2.41
CA ILE A 61 -11.06 -8.74 2.28
C ILE A 61 -9.57 -8.76 2.61
N SER A 62 -9.10 -9.90 3.10
CA SER A 62 -7.70 -10.06 3.48
C SER A 62 -6.78 -10.05 2.25
N PRO A 63 -5.49 -9.69 2.41
CA PRO A 63 -4.50 -9.80 1.33
C PRO A 63 -4.45 -11.18 0.67
N ASP A 64 -4.66 -12.26 1.43
CA ASP A 64 -4.69 -13.62 0.90
C ASP A 64 -5.91 -13.87 0.00
N GLU A 65 -7.07 -13.31 0.36
CA GLU A 65 -8.28 -13.34 -0.48
C GLU A 65 -8.11 -12.51 -1.74
N VAL A 66 -7.51 -11.30 -1.65
CA VAL A 66 -7.21 -10.49 -2.84
C VAL A 66 -6.30 -11.23 -3.81
N ILE A 67 -5.24 -11.89 -3.32
CA ILE A 67 -4.35 -12.72 -4.17
C ILE A 67 -5.08 -13.92 -4.75
N THR A 68 -6.00 -14.54 -3.98
CA THR A 68 -6.71 -15.76 -4.40
C THR A 68 -7.77 -15.46 -5.45
N PHE A 69 -8.54 -14.40 -5.26
CA PHE A 69 -9.65 -14.01 -6.12
C PHE A 69 -9.24 -13.03 -7.21
N MET A 70 -8.05 -12.45 -7.12
CA MET A 70 -7.54 -11.43 -8.04
C MET A 70 -8.50 -10.25 -8.20
N MET A 71 -9.17 -9.87 -7.12
CA MET A 71 -10.13 -8.77 -7.08
C MET A 71 -10.08 -8.09 -5.71
N GLY A 72 -10.39 -6.80 -5.68
CA GLY A 72 -10.51 -6.02 -4.44
C GLY A 72 -10.90 -4.57 -4.73
N ASP A 73 -11.42 -3.87 -3.72
CA ASP A 73 -11.60 -2.43 -3.81
C ASP A 73 -10.25 -1.70 -3.66
N ILE A 74 -10.26 -0.36 -3.77
CA ILE A 74 -9.03 0.44 -3.65
C ILE A 74 -8.34 0.31 -2.28
N MET A 75 -9.08 0.04 -1.20
CA MET A 75 -8.48 -0.21 0.13
C MET A 75 -7.89 -1.60 0.19
N ASP A 76 -8.58 -2.63 -0.28
CA ASP A 76 -8.08 -4.01 -0.30
C ASP A 76 -6.75 -4.09 -1.06
N LYS A 77 -6.69 -3.44 -2.24
CA LYS A 77 -5.48 -3.32 -3.05
C LYS A 77 -4.35 -2.58 -2.32
N ALA A 78 -4.66 -1.46 -1.67
CA ALA A 78 -3.67 -0.71 -0.89
C ALA A 78 -3.13 -1.52 0.30
N ILE A 79 -3.99 -2.26 1.00
CA ILE A 79 -3.62 -3.12 2.14
C ILE A 79 -2.72 -4.28 1.66
N LEU A 80 -3.07 -4.93 0.54
CA LEU A 80 -2.23 -5.96 -0.08
C LEU A 80 -0.87 -5.39 -0.48
N LEU A 81 -0.84 -4.25 -1.18
CA LEU A 81 0.40 -3.61 -1.59
C LEU A 81 1.28 -3.27 -0.39
N CYS A 82 0.73 -2.65 0.65
CA CYS A 82 1.46 -2.36 1.88
C CYS A 82 2.04 -3.64 2.51
N SER A 83 1.26 -4.72 2.56
CA SER A 83 1.69 -6.01 3.10
C SER A 83 2.86 -6.60 2.30
N LEU A 84 2.81 -6.51 0.96
CA LEU A 84 3.89 -6.95 0.08
C LEU A 84 5.17 -6.13 0.29
N LEU A 85 5.07 -4.79 0.36
CA LEU A 85 6.23 -3.92 0.56
C LEU A 85 6.94 -4.18 1.89
N ILE A 86 6.17 -4.39 2.96
CA ILE A 86 6.73 -4.77 4.27
C ILE A 86 7.44 -6.12 4.17
N LYS A 87 6.84 -7.10 3.50
CA LYS A 87 7.44 -8.44 3.31
C LYS A 87 8.68 -8.43 2.40
N LEU A 88 8.74 -7.49 1.46
CA LEU A 88 9.93 -7.22 0.64
C LEU A 88 11.05 -6.55 1.44
N GLY A 89 10.77 -6.03 2.64
CA GLY A 89 11.76 -5.54 3.58
C GLY A 89 11.60 -4.06 3.94
N ASN A 90 10.50 -3.40 3.55
CA ASN A 90 10.29 -1.99 3.85
C ASN A 90 9.26 -1.78 4.97
N PRO A 91 9.70 -1.66 6.23
CA PRO A 91 8.79 -1.43 7.37
C PRO A 91 8.18 -0.03 7.37
N SER A 92 8.70 0.90 6.57
CA SER A 92 8.17 2.26 6.47
C SER A 92 6.92 2.36 5.60
N ALA A 93 6.60 1.31 4.84
CA ALA A 93 5.41 1.29 4.00
C ALA A 93 4.14 1.47 4.83
N ARG A 94 3.26 2.35 4.36
CA ARG A 94 2.01 2.75 5.03
C ARG A 94 0.89 2.90 4.02
N VAL A 95 -0.30 2.46 4.41
CA VAL A 95 -1.55 2.86 3.76
C VAL A 95 -1.91 4.24 4.28
N PHE A 96 -2.26 5.14 3.36
CA PHE A 96 -2.77 6.46 3.67
C PHE A 96 -4.20 6.58 3.14
N VAL A 97 -5.09 7.10 3.98
CA VAL A 97 -6.49 7.35 3.62
C VAL A 97 -6.82 8.81 3.89
N LYS A 98 -7.35 9.50 2.88
CA LYS A 98 -7.99 10.80 3.00
C LYS A 98 -9.45 10.68 2.60
N MET A 99 -10.32 11.23 3.41
CA MET A 99 -11.75 11.34 3.14
C MET A 99 -12.13 12.81 3.28
N ASP A 100 -12.84 13.32 2.30
CA ASP A 100 -13.53 14.60 2.35
C ASP A 100 -14.92 14.44 1.72
N ASP A 101 -15.74 15.49 1.79
CA ASP A 101 -17.11 15.51 1.24
C ASP A 101 -17.20 15.12 -0.25
N SER A 102 -16.09 15.19 -0.99
CA SER A 102 -16.05 14.97 -2.42
C SER A 102 -15.52 13.60 -2.83
N ALA A 103 -14.62 12.98 -2.05
CA ALA A 103 -14.03 11.69 -2.40
C ALA A 103 -13.27 11.01 -1.24
N ARG A 104 -13.14 9.68 -1.35
CA ARG A 104 -12.12 8.90 -0.65
C ARG A 104 -10.89 8.74 -1.55
N ARG A 105 -9.72 9.12 -1.06
CA ARG A 105 -8.43 8.86 -1.69
C ARG A 105 -7.62 7.89 -0.85
N VAL A 106 -7.08 6.86 -1.49
CA VAL A 106 -6.28 5.83 -0.84
C VAL A 106 -5.02 5.61 -1.66
N PHE A 107 -3.86 5.57 -0.99
CA PHE A 107 -2.60 5.23 -1.62
C PHE A 107 -1.66 4.58 -0.60
N VAL A 108 -0.59 3.96 -1.09
CA VAL A 108 0.50 3.45 -0.27
C VAL A 108 1.71 4.33 -0.48
N TYR A 109 2.44 4.63 0.58
CA TYR A 109 3.74 5.27 0.44
C TYR A 109 4.80 4.59 1.28
N HIS A 110 6.06 4.72 0.88
CA HIS A 110 7.21 4.17 1.61
C HIS A 110 8.46 5.01 1.39
N GLU A 111 9.41 4.91 2.31
CA GLU A 111 10.72 5.53 2.19
C GLU A 111 11.72 4.56 1.54
N PHE A 112 12.45 5.01 0.52
CA PHE A 112 13.58 4.29 -0.06
C PHE A 112 14.56 5.27 -0.68
N GLY A 113 15.87 5.12 -0.39
CA GLY A 113 16.90 6.01 -0.91
C GLY A 113 16.72 7.49 -0.52
N SER A 114 16.26 7.77 0.71
CA SER A 114 15.94 9.12 1.20
C SER A 114 14.86 9.85 0.39
N LYS A 115 13.99 9.09 -0.28
CA LYS A 115 12.82 9.59 -1.01
C LYS A 115 11.57 8.90 -0.51
N PHE A 116 10.45 9.62 -0.56
CA PHE A 116 9.13 9.09 -0.32
C PHE A 116 8.49 8.75 -1.66
N HIS A 117 8.18 7.47 -1.85
CA HIS A 117 7.53 6.94 -3.04
C HIS A 117 6.04 6.77 -2.75
N VAL A 118 5.19 7.34 -3.58
CA VAL A 118 3.72 7.28 -3.47
C VAL A 118 3.16 6.46 -4.61
N LEU A 119 2.44 5.40 -4.27
CA LEU A 119 1.86 4.39 -5.15
C LEU A 119 0.34 4.40 -4.97
N GLU A 120 -0.38 4.84 -5.99
CA GLU A 120 -1.84 4.96 -6.00
C GLU A 120 -2.36 4.13 -7.17
N CYS A 121 -3.17 3.11 -6.88
CA CYS A 121 -3.72 2.24 -7.93
C CYS A 121 -4.56 3.07 -8.91
N GLY A 122 -4.40 2.83 -10.20
CA GLY A 122 -5.03 3.58 -11.29
C GLY A 122 -4.35 4.93 -11.58
N LYS A 123 -3.23 5.27 -10.93
CA LYS A 123 -2.51 6.53 -11.16
C LYS A 123 -1.01 6.32 -11.30
N GLU A 124 -0.33 7.36 -11.80
CA GLU A 124 1.13 7.37 -11.90
C GLU A 124 1.80 7.41 -10.52
N LYS A 125 2.93 6.72 -10.42
CA LYS A 125 3.83 6.80 -9.26
C LYS A 125 4.40 8.21 -9.11
N ARG A 126 4.59 8.63 -7.87
CA ARG A 126 5.13 9.97 -7.54
C ARG A 126 6.23 9.85 -6.49
N GLU A 127 7.20 10.74 -6.56
CA GLU A 127 8.33 10.81 -5.64
C GLU A 127 8.39 12.17 -4.96
N PHE A 128 8.76 12.16 -3.67
CA PHE A 128 8.83 13.34 -2.81
C PHE A 128 10.12 13.31 -1.97
N ASN A 129 10.58 14.47 -1.50
CA ASN A 129 11.78 14.55 -0.67
C ASN A 129 11.48 14.32 0.81
N SER A 130 10.25 14.59 1.24
CA SER A 130 9.84 14.49 2.63
C SER A 130 8.40 13.99 2.74
N ARG A 131 8.04 13.50 3.94
CA ARG A 131 6.65 13.20 4.29
C ARG A 131 5.77 14.45 4.23
N ASP A 132 6.30 15.61 4.63
CA ASP A 132 5.54 16.87 4.59
C ASP A 132 5.22 17.29 3.15
N ASP A 133 6.12 17.03 2.20
CA ASP A 133 5.86 17.27 0.77
C ASP A 133 4.71 16.38 0.27
N VAL A 134 4.66 15.11 0.72
CA VAL A 134 3.55 14.20 0.41
C VAL A 134 2.25 14.79 0.92
N LEU A 135 2.20 15.19 2.20
CA LEU A 135 0.99 15.75 2.83
C LEU A 135 0.55 17.06 2.15
N GLN A 136 1.47 17.97 1.87
CA GLN A 136 1.16 19.22 1.16
C GLN A 136 0.53 18.98 -0.22
N SER A 137 0.91 17.89 -0.90
CA SER A 137 0.34 17.53 -2.20
C SER A 137 -1.14 17.08 -2.15
N LEU A 138 -1.68 16.79 -0.96
CA LEU A 138 -3.00 16.19 -0.78
C LEU A 138 -4.14 17.20 -0.60
N GLN A 139 -3.81 18.49 -0.44
CA GLN A 139 -4.76 19.59 -0.30
C GLN A 139 -5.85 19.30 0.77
N PHE A 140 -5.50 19.51 2.04
CA PHE A 140 -6.43 19.37 3.17
C PHE A 140 -7.39 20.56 3.26
N ASN A 141 -8.64 20.29 3.65
CA ASN A 141 -9.65 21.29 4.00
C ASN A 141 -10.18 21.05 5.43
N GLU A 142 -11.08 21.90 5.91
CA GLU A 142 -11.60 21.84 7.29
C GLU A 142 -12.36 20.54 7.60
N ASP A 143 -12.96 19.91 6.58
CA ASP A 143 -13.74 18.68 6.69
C ASP A 143 -12.94 17.41 6.36
N THR A 144 -11.62 17.55 6.13
CA THR A 144 -10.79 16.39 5.78
C THR A 144 -10.60 15.50 7.00
N VAL A 145 -10.85 14.21 6.85
CA VAL A 145 -10.39 13.17 7.78
C VAL A 145 -9.24 12.44 7.12
N ALA A 146 -8.09 12.36 7.79
CA ALA A 146 -6.96 11.61 7.27
C ALA A 146 -6.23 10.81 8.33
N TYR A 147 -5.88 9.59 7.95
CA TYR A 147 -5.13 8.68 8.79
C TYR A 147 -4.20 7.82 7.94
N GLU A 148 -3.17 7.29 8.60
CA GLU A 148 -2.25 6.34 8.01
C GLU A 148 -1.98 5.18 8.95
N PHE A 149 -1.69 4.03 8.38
CA PHE A 149 -1.43 2.83 9.16
C PHE A 149 -0.56 1.82 8.42
N ASN A 150 0.05 0.94 9.19
CA ASN A 150 0.63 -0.31 8.71
C ASN A 150 0.40 -1.40 9.77
N ASN A 151 1.09 -2.55 9.68
CA ASN A 151 0.89 -3.67 10.61
C ASN A 151 1.39 -3.42 12.05
N GLN A 152 2.09 -2.31 12.31
CA GLN A 152 2.71 -1.98 13.60
C GLN A 152 2.26 -0.63 14.16
N MET A 153 1.65 0.22 13.34
CA MET A 153 1.29 1.58 13.75
C MET A 153 0.00 2.08 13.10
N TYR A 154 -0.57 3.06 13.78
CA TYR A 154 -1.72 3.85 13.34
C TYR A 154 -1.48 5.30 13.76
N ALA A 155 -1.80 6.26 12.89
CA ALA A 155 -1.73 7.68 13.21
C ALA A 155 -2.89 8.44 12.57
N ASP A 156 -3.64 9.18 13.40
CA ASP A 156 -4.57 10.22 12.95
C ASP A 156 -3.75 11.48 12.57
N LEU A 157 -4.06 12.08 11.42
CA LEU A 157 -3.29 13.20 10.86
C LEU A 157 -4.10 14.48 10.76
N TYR A 158 -5.40 14.35 10.56
CA TYR A 158 -6.35 15.45 10.47
C TYR A 158 -7.73 14.93 10.85
#